data_AF-A0A2V3WLX8-F1
#
_entry.id   AF-A0A2V3WLX8-F1
#
_cell.length_a   1.000
_cell.length_b   1.000
_cell.length_c   1.000
_cell.angle_alpha   90.00
_cell.angle_beta   90.00
_cell.angle_gamma   90.00
#
_symmetry.space_group_name_H-M   'P 1'
#
loop_
_entity.id
_entity.type
_entity.pdbx_description
1 polymer ?
#
loop_
_entity_poly.entity_id
_entity_poly.type
_entity_poly.pdbx_seq_one_letter_code
_entity_poly.pdbx_strand_id
1 'polypeptide(L)'
;MNKFSTKTTLCLPILMLVLTACVTHPPKRMDTRFGNAVGMAKAQQTVNPDASLNTAPVRGVDGQAGDAMYDNYRDSYINRPAPARGALDVGTSGGSRGGSQQ
;
A
#
# COMPACT_ATOMS: atom_id res chain seq x y z
N MET A 1 -26.32 -10.82 54.11
CA MET A 1 -26.77 -11.18 52.75
C MET A 1 -26.37 -10.07 51.80
N ASN A 2 -25.46 -10.38 50.88
CA ASN A 2 -24.42 -9.46 50.41
C ASN A 2 -24.88 -8.88 49.07
N LYS A 3 -25.85 -7.95 49.11
CA LYS A 3 -26.50 -7.38 47.91
C LYS A 3 -25.53 -6.70 46.93
N PHE A 4 -24.31 -6.38 47.39
CA PHE A 4 -23.25 -5.77 46.59
C PHE A 4 -22.54 -6.77 45.65
N SER A 5 -22.48 -8.04 46.02
CA SER A 5 -21.84 -9.10 45.23
C SER A 5 -22.70 -9.52 44.03
N THR A 6 -24.02 -9.56 44.19
CA THR A 6 -24.93 -9.96 43.10
C THR A 6 -24.94 -8.96 41.93
N LYS A 7 -24.74 -7.66 42.19
CA LYS A 7 -24.67 -6.63 41.15
C LYS A 7 -23.35 -6.68 40.37
N THR A 8 -22.25 -6.99 41.05
CA THR A 8 -20.92 -7.11 40.44
C THR A 8 -20.80 -8.37 39.59
N THR A 9 -21.43 -9.47 39.98
CA THR A 9 -21.51 -10.70 39.16
C THR A 9 -22.30 -10.52 37.85
N LEU A 10 -23.29 -9.61 37.81
CA LEU A 10 -24.08 -9.34 36.59
C LEU A 10 -23.34 -8.40 35.61
N CYS A 11 -22.54 -7.45 36.10
CA CYS A 11 -21.81 -6.51 35.24
C CYS A 11 -20.60 -7.12 34.53
N LEU A 12 -19.96 -8.13 35.13
CA LEU A 12 -18.77 -8.77 34.58
C LEU A 12 -18.98 -9.43 33.19
N PRO A 13 -20.04 -10.21 32.92
CA PRO A 13 -20.28 -10.78 31.60
C PRO A 13 -20.65 -9.72 30.55
N ILE A 14 -21.35 -8.65 30.95
CA ILE A 14 -21.72 -7.54 30.05
C ILE A 14 -20.46 -6.81 29.58
N LEU A 15 -19.52 -6.54 30.49
CA LEU A 15 -18.24 -5.92 30.15
C LEU A 15 -17.41 -6.80 29.19
N MET A 16 -17.39 -8.11 29.40
CA MET A 16 -16.72 -9.05 28.50
C MET A 16 -17.35 -9.11 27.11
N LEU A 17 -18.68 -8.94 27.00
CA LEU A 17 -19.37 -8.87 25.71
C LEU A 17 -19.04 -7.59 24.92
N VAL A 18 -18.81 -6.47 25.62
CA VAL A 18 -18.40 -5.20 24.99
C VAL A 18 -16.95 -5.26 24.47
N LEU A 19 -16.07 -6.02 25.15
CA LEU A 19 -14.68 -6.20 24.69
C LEU A 19 -14.58 -6.97 23.36
N THR A 20 -15.51 -7.87 23.04
CA THR A 20 -15.51 -8.61 21.77
C THR A 20 -16.19 -7.85 20.62
N ALA A 21 -16.87 -6.74 20.91
CA ALA A 21 -17.54 -5.91 19.91
C ALA A 21 -16.57 -5.11 19.01
N CYS A 22 -15.31 -4.95 19.41
CA CYS A 22 -14.29 -4.26 18.60
C CYS A 22 -13.72 -5.12 17.46
N VAL A 23 -14.09 -6.40 17.34
CA VAL A 23 -13.72 -7.24 16.18
C VAL A 23 -14.96 -7.46 15.32
N THR A 24 -15.47 -6.38 14.76
CA THR A 24 -16.42 -6.42 13.64
C THR A 24 -15.70 -6.93 12.40
N HIS A 25 -15.50 -8.25 12.34
CA HIS A 25 -15.17 -9.04 11.14
C HIS A 25 -13.89 -8.66 10.38
N PRO A 26 -12.84 -9.51 10.33
CA PRO A 26 -12.04 -9.56 9.10
C PRO A 26 -13.03 -9.83 7.95
N PRO A 27 -12.92 -9.18 6.78
CA PRO A 27 -13.89 -9.35 5.70
C PRO A 27 -14.00 -10.84 5.37
N LYS A 28 -15.08 -11.49 5.83
CA LYS A 28 -15.23 -12.95 5.85
C LYS A 28 -15.19 -13.53 4.43
N ARG A 29 -15.44 -12.68 3.43
CA ARG A 29 -15.10 -12.86 2.02
C ARG A 29 -14.68 -11.50 1.47
N MET A 30 -13.44 -11.36 1.02
CA MET A 30 -13.12 -10.30 0.06
C MET A 30 -14.05 -10.48 -1.13
N ASP A 31 -14.69 -9.40 -1.56
CA ASP A 31 -15.50 -9.42 -2.77
C ASP A 31 -14.66 -9.93 -3.95
N THR A 32 -15.29 -10.61 -4.90
CA THR A 32 -14.60 -11.13 -6.10
C THR A 32 -13.82 -10.08 -6.88
N ARG A 33 -14.18 -8.79 -6.72
CA ARG A 33 -13.51 -7.64 -7.34
C ARG A 33 -12.43 -7.01 -6.47
N PHE A 34 -12.16 -7.54 -5.28
CA PHE A 34 -11.10 -7.02 -4.43
C PHE A 34 -9.75 -7.08 -5.17
N GLY A 35 -9.03 -5.96 -5.20
CA GLY A 35 -7.76 -5.84 -5.91
C GLY A 35 -7.89 -5.47 -7.39
N ASN A 36 -9.09 -5.42 -7.98
CA ASN A 36 -9.27 -5.03 -9.38
C ASN A 36 -8.72 -3.64 -9.69
N ALA A 37 -8.94 -2.65 -8.82
CA ALA A 37 -8.45 -1.30 -9.02
C ALA A 37 -6.91 -1.26 -9.11
N VAL A 38 -6.22 -2.00 -8.24
CA VAL A 38 -4.76 -2.13 -8.26
C VAL A 38 -4.31 -2.91 -9.50
N GLY A 39 -5.02 -3.98 -9.87
CA GLY A 39 -4.74 -4.74 -11.09
C GLY A 39 -4.85 -3.88 -12.35
N MET A 40 -5.87 -3.03 -12.44
CA MET A 40 -6.06 -2.08 -13.54
C MET A 40 -5.00 -0.99 -13.55
N ALA A 41 -4.71 -0.39 -12.40
CA ALA A 41 -3.64 0.61 -12.28
C ALA A 41 -2.28 0.02 -12.71
N LYS A 42 -1.97 -1.19 -12.25
CA LYS A 42 -0.75 -1.92 -12.67
C LYS A 42 -0.74 -2.19 -14.17
N ALA A 43 -1.85 -2.64 -14.75
CA ALA A 43 -1.95 -2.88 -16.18
C ALA A 43 -1.71 -1.59 -16.99
N GLN A 44 -2.24 -0.45 -16.54
CA GLN A 44 -2.02 0.86 -17.15
C GLN A 44 -0.57 1.36 -16.99
N GLN A 45 0.12 0.97 -15.93
CA GLN A 45 1.52 1.32 -15.67
C GLN A 45 2.51 0.35 -16.35
N THR A 46 2.04 -0.81 -16.83
CA THR A 46 2.90 -1.84 -17.43
C THR A 46 3.07 -1.56 -18.92
N VAL A 47 4.24 -1.08 -19.32
CA VAL A 47 4.54 -0.79 -20.74
C VAL A 47 4.59 -2.04 -21.61
N ASN A 48 5.13 -3.15 -21.07
CA ASN A 48 5.27 -4.40 -21.78
C ASN A 48 5.04 -5.59 -20.82
N PRO A 49 3.87 -6.22 -20.84
CA PRO A 49 3.56 -7.35 -19.96
C PRO A 49 4.36 -8.62 -20.31
N ASP A 50 4.79 -8.78 -21.56
CA ASP A 50 5.49 -9.97 -22.05
C ASP A 50 7.02 -9.85 -21.96
N ALA A 51 7.53 -8.80 -21.31
CA ALA A 51 8.96 -8.51 -21.23
C ALA A 51 9.79 -9.67 -20.64
N SER A 52 9.22 -10.44 -19.70
CA SER A 52 9.91 -11.59 -19.07
C SER A 52 10.08 -12.79 -20.00
N LEU A 53 9.28 -12.89 -21.06
CA LEU A 53 9.34 -13.99 -22.03
C LEU A 53 10.33 -13.71 -23.17
N ASN A 54 10.87 -12.48 -23.23
CA ASN A 54 11.79 -12.08 -24.27
C ASN A 54 13.19 -12.66 -24.04
N THR A 55 13.61 -13.57 -24.92
CA THR A 55 14.96 -14.16 -24.92
C THR A 55 15.92 -13.45 -25.89
N ALA A 56 15.46 -12.42 -26.60
CA ALA A 56 16.32 -11.66 -27.50
C ALA A 56 17.43 -10.97 -26.71
N PRO A 57 18.67 -10.98 -27.20
CA PRO A 57 19.75 -10.22 -26.58
C PRO A 57 19.39 -8.73 -26.51
N VAL A 58 19.68 -8.10 -25.38
CA VAL A 58 19.52 -6.65 -25.22
C VAL A 58 20.43 -5.95 -26.22
N ARG A 59 19.84 -5.21 -27.17
CA ARG A 59 20.58 -4.41 -28.15
C ARG A 59 20.65 -2.95 -27.68
N GLY A 60 21.82 -2.32 -27.84
CA GLY A 60 21.98 -0.88 -27.57
C GLY A 60 22.59 -0.51 -26.21
N VAL A 61 23.04 -1.49 -25.42
CA VAL A 61 23.90 -1.26 -24.25
C VAL A 61 25.29 -1.78 -24.60
N ASP A 62 26.27 -0.88 -24.72
CA ASP A 62 27.66 -1.29 -24.86
C ASP A 62 28.24 -1.77 -23.52
N GLY A 63 29.42 -2.41 -23.56
CA GLY A 63 30.03 -2.99 -22.35
C GLY A 63 30.34 -1.96 -21.27
N GLN A 64 30.73 -0.74 -21.66
CA GLN A 64 31.05 0.32 -20.71
C GLN A 64 29.79 0.88 -20.04
N ALA A 65 28.72 1.06 -20.81
CA ALA A 65 27.41 1.44 -20.30
C ALA A 65 26.85 0.36 -19.36
N GLY A 66 27.04 -0.92 -19.69
CA GLY A 66 26.65 -2.03 -18.82
C GLY A 66 27.38 -2.04 -17.48
N ASP A 67 28.70 -1.83 -17.51
CA ASP A 67 29.54 -1.74 -16.30
C ASP A 67 29.11 -0.58 -15.40
N ALA A 68 28.95 0.61 -16.00
CA ALA A 68 28.45 1.78 -15.29
C ALA A 68 27.05 1.56 -14.70
N MET A 69 26.14 0.90 -15.41
CA MET A 69 24.79 0.58 -14.90
C MET A 69 24.86 -0.29 -13.65
N TYR A 70 25.74 -1.30 -13.65
CA TYR A 70 25.92 -2.20 -12.52
C TYR A 70 26.54 -1.48 -11.31
N ASP A 71 27.57 -0.67 -11.54
CA ASP A 71 28.20 0.13 -10.49
C ASP A 71 27.20 1.12 -9.87
N ASN A 72 26.43 1.85 -10.69
CA ASN A 72 25.38 2.76 -10.19
C ASN A 72 24.31 2.01 -9.40
N TYR A 73 23.91 0.81 -9.82
CA TYR A 73 22.95 -0.01 -9.09
C TYR A 73 23.51 -0.39 -7.71
N ARG A 74 24.74 -0.93 -7.64
CA ARG A 74 25.39 -1.26 -6.37
C ARG A 74 25.50 -0.04 -5.46
N ASP A 75 26.00 1.05 -6.00
CA ASP A 75 26.27 2.27 -5.24
C ASP A 75 24.98 2.90 -4.71
N SER A 76 23.83 2.71 -5.38
CA SER A 76 22.52 3.19 -4.88
C SER A 76 22.11 2.59 -3.53
N TYR A 77 22.58 1.38 -3.20
CA TYR A 77 22.32 0.73 -1.91
C TYR A 77 23.30 1.19 -0.82
N ILE A 78 24.52 1.54 -1.19
CA ILE A 78 25.58 1.96 -0.27
C ILE A 78 25.42 3.45 0.03
N ASN A 79 25.33 4.26 -1.02
CA ASN A 79 25.23 5.71 -0.99
C ASN A 79 23.79 6.12 -1.36
N ARG A 80 22.82 5.73 -0.53
CA ARG A 80 21.42 6.06 -0.77
C ARG A 80 21.25 7.59 -0.82
N PRO A 81 20.85 8.19 -1.95
CA PRO A 81 20.56 9.61 -1.99
C PRO A 81 19.46 9.92 -0.99
N ALA A 82 19.58 11.02 -0.26
CA ALA A 82 18.46 11.52 0.53
C ALA A 82 17.23 11.63 -0.37
N PRO A 83 16.03 11.24 0.10
CA PRO A 83 14.82 11.32 -0.71
C PRO A 83 14.72 12.74 -1.29
N ALA A 84 14.54 12.82 -2.60
CA ALA A 84 14.46 14.10 -3.29
C ALA A 84 13.45 15.00 -2.58
N ARG A 85 13.84 16.23 -2.23
CA ARG A 85 12.91 17.19 -1.64
C ARG A 85 11.77 17.41 -2.63
N GLY A 86 10.55 17.02 -2.25
CA GLY A 86 9.39 17.01 -3.16
C GLY A 86 9.12 15.67 -3.86
N ALA A 87 9.62 14.55 -3.34
CA ALA A 87 9.19 13.21 -3.74
C ALA A 87 7.65 13.13 -3.68
N LEU A 88 7.05 13.23 -4.87
CA LEU A 88 5.66 13.08 -5.25
C LEU A 88 4.70 12.91 -4.05
N ASP A 89 3.99 13.97 -3.68
CA ASP A 89 2.78 13.86 -2.87
C ASP A 89 1.70 13.20 -3.73
N VAL A 90 1.76 11.87 -3.85
CA VAL A 90 0.70 11.06 -4.44
C VAL A 90 -0.39 10.93 -3.39
N GLY A 91 -1.22 11.96 -3.23
CA GLY A 91 -2.39 11.83 -2.36
C GLY A 91 -3.21 13.06 -1.96
N THR A 92 -2.75 14.32 -2.06
CA THR A 92 -3.50 15.42 -1.41
C THR A 92 -4.28 16.39 -2.32
N SER A 93 -4.19 16.29 -3.65
CA SER A 93 -4.93 17.21 -4.56
C SER A 93 -6.28 16.64 -5.05
N GLY A 94 -7.03 16.01 -4.14
CA GLY A 94 -8.43 15.61 -4.35
C GLY A 94 -9.43 16.60 -3.74
N GLY A 95 -9.15 17.91 -3.82
CA GLY A 95 -10.03 18.96 -3.32
C GLY A 95 -10.44 19.89 -4.45
N SER A 96 -11.63 19.68 -5.01
CA SER A 96 -12.29 20.59 -5.95
C SER A 96 -12.28 22.02 -5.41
N ARG A 97 -11.42 22.88 -5.98
CA ARG A 97 -11.57 24.34 -5.84
C ARG A 97 -12.73 24.75 -6.74
N GLY A 98 -13.93 24.76 -6.16
CA GLY A 98 -15.08 25.45 -6.74
C GLY A 98 -14.70 26.91 -6.94
N GLY A 99 -14.66 27.33 -8.20
CA GLY A 99 -14.48 28.73 -8.55
C GLY A 99 -15.74 29.52 -8.21
N SER A 100 -15.57 30.54 -7.37
CA SER A 100 -16.45 31.71 -7.34
C SER A 100 -15.57 32.94 -7.13
N GLN A 101 -15.21 33.60 -8.23
CA GLN A 101 -14.86 35.02 -8.20
C GLN A 101 -16.15 35.79 -7.91
N GLN A 102 -16.13 36.63 -6.89
CA GLN A 102 -16.94 37.84 -6.80
C GLN A 102 -16.08 38.93 -6.18
#